data_AF-G8SM29-F1
#
_entry.id   AF-G8SM29-F1
#
_cell.length_a   1.000
_cell.length_b   1.000
_cell.length_c   1.000
_cell.angle_alpha   90.00
_cell.angle_beta   90.00
_cell.angle_gamma   90.00
#
_symmetry.space_group_name_H-M   'P 1'
#
loop_
_entity.id
_entity.type
_entity.pdbx_description
1 polymer ?
#
loop_
_entity_poly.entity_id
_entity_poly.type
_entity_poly.pdbx_seq_one_letter_code
_entity_poly.pdbx_strand_id
1 'polypeptide(L)'
;MHTVELLLDAGREDDVRRQWELLRDAGLPSLADHRHPTNRPHLTLVNAASLAGLPDLDLPVAAALGPVRMLGRALVWAVTPTEELRELHFRVWSALPQAWPPPDRWIPHVSLALRFPAAAAATITPADVRGEFVAARSYDTATRSVTGL
;
A
#
# COMPACT_ATOMS: atom_id res chain seq x y z
N MET A 1 -13.81 10.30 -4.48
CA MET A 1 -13.22 8.97 -4.76
C MET A 1 -12.61 8.50 -3.45
N HIS A 2 -12.83 7.23 -3.13
CA HIS A 2 -12.36 6.60 -1.91
C HIS A 2 -11.33 5.54 -2.27
N THR A 3 -10.34 5.33 -1.41
CA THR A 3 -9.52 4.11 -1.43
C THR A 3 -10.01 3.15 -0.37
N VAL A 4 -9.72 1.86 -0.54
CA VAL A 4 -9.70 0.86 0.52
C VAL A 4 -8.23 0.49 0.72
N GLU A 5 -7.71 0.74 1.91
CA GLU A 5 -6.30 0.61 2.25
C GLU A 5 -6.12 -0.39 3.39
N LEU A 6 -5.22 -1.35 3.20
CA LEU A 6 -4.80 -2.29 4.23
C LEU A 6 -3.56 -1.78 4.97
N LEU A 7 -3.55 -1.94 6.29
CA LEU A 7 -2.53 -1.43 7.19
C LEU A 7 -1.77 -2.58 7.83
N LEU A 8 -0.43 -2.48 7.81
CA LEU A 8 0.46 -3.46 8.42
C LEU A 8 0.32 -3.45 9.95
N ASP A 9 0.67 -4.57 10.57
CA ASP A 9 0.95 -4.58 12.01
C ASP A 9 2.08 -3.59 12.37
N ALA A 10 2.11 -3.17 13.64
CA ALA A 10 2.99 -2.08 14.08
C ALA A 10 4.48 -2.33 13.78
N GLY A 11 4.97 -3.57 13.97
CA GLY A 11 6.37 -3.90 13.70
C GLY A 11 6.70 -3.79 12.22
N ARG A 12 5.82 -4.27 11.35
CA ARG A 12 6.01 -4.20 9.90
C ARG A 12 5.79 -2.80 9.33
N GLU A 13 4.94 -2.00 9.97
CA GLU A 13 4.85 -0.58 9.67
C GLU A 13 6.18 0.14 9.97
N ASP A 14 6.81 -0.16 11.12
CA ASP A 14 8.09 0.42 11.50
C ASP A 14 9.21 0.04 10.51
N ASP A 15 9.20 -1.17 9.98
CA ASP A 15 10.15 -1.60 8.92
C ASP A 15 10.01 -0.73 7.66
N VAL A 16 8.78 -0.43 7.23
CA VAL A 16 8.55 0.45 6.07
C VAL A 16 8.99 1.88 6.38
N ARG A 17 8.69 2.39 7.57
CA ARG A 17 9.13 3.73 8.00
C ARG A 17 10.65 3.81 8.04
N ARG A 18 11.33 2.78 8.56
CA ARG A 18 12.79 2.69 8.52
C ARG A 18 13.32 2.73 7.09
N GLN A 19 12.67 2.05 6.15
CA GLN A 19 13.06 2.11 4.74
C GLN A 19 12.86 3.52 4.15
N TRP A 20 11.80 4.24 4.54
CA TRP A 20 11.63 5.64 4.16
C TRP A 20 12.76 6.52 4.71
N GLU A 21 13.15 6.31 5.96
CA GLU A 21 14.23 7.05 6.61
C GLU A 21 15.58 6.79 5.94
N LEU A 22 15.90 5.52 5.63
CA LEU A 22 17.11 5.16 4.89
C LEU A 22 17.21 5.83 3.51
N LEU A 23 16.09 5.95 2.79
CA LEU A 23 16.05 6.68 1.52
C LEU A 23 16.30 8.18 1.73
N ARG A 24 15.68 8.78 2.74
CA ARG A 24 15.83 10.20 3.06
C ARG A 24 17.27 10.53 3.45
N ASP A 25 17.88 9.71 4.31
CA ASP A 25 19.26 9.90 4.78
C ASP A 25 20.29 9.74 3.64
N ALA A 26 19.96 8.94 2.62
CA ALA A 26 20.75 8.82 1.39
C ALA A 26 20.54 9.98 0.40
N GLY A 27 19.71 10.98 0.73
CA GLY A 27 19.38 12.11 -0.15
C GLY A 27 18.49 11.72 -1.33
N LEU A 28 17.80 10.58 -1.25
CA LEU A 28 16.89 10.09 -2.28
C LEU A 28 15.44 10.48 -1.97
N PRO A 29 14.56 10.57 -2.98
CA PRO A 29 13.13 10.80 -2.72
C PRO A 29 12.57 9.74 -1.78
N SER A 30 11.75 10.18 -0.83
CA SER A 30 11.17 9.32 0.20
C SER A 30 9.78 9.80 0.61
N LEU A 31 8.90 8.86 0.98
CA LEU A 31 7.64 9.20 1.62
C LEU A 31 7.80 9.69 3.06
N ALA A 32 8.98 9.59 3.68
CA ALA A 32 9.28 10.28 4.93
C ALA A 32 9.13 11.81 4.81
N ASP A 33 9.33 12.38 3.60
CA ASP A 33 9.17 13.81 3.35
C ASP A 33 7.70 14.23 3.16
N HIS A 34 6.80 13.26 3.00
CA HIS A 34 5.37 13.51 2.89
C HIS A 34 4.77 13.66 4.30
N ARG A 35 4.73 14.90 4.80
CA ARG A 35 4.32 15.23 6.18
C ARG A 35 2.81 15.28 6.44
N HIS A 36 1.97 14.92 5.46
CA HIS A 36 0.53 14.91 5.66
C HIS A 36 0.15 13.90 6.77
N PRO A 37 -0.72 14.24 7.73
CA PRO A 37 -1.04 13.36 8.86
C PRO A 37 -1.59 11.98 8.48
N THR A 38 -2.18 11.86 7.29
CA THR A 38 -2.71 10.58 6.77
C THR A 38 -1.67 9.69 6.10
N ASN A 39 -0.45 10.21 5.87
CA ASN A 39 0.64 9.45 5.27
C ASN A 39 1.12 8.36 6.24
N ARG A 40 0.78 7.13 5.91
CA ARG A 40 1.04 5.93 6.69
C ARG A 40 1.32 4.80 5.71
N PRO A 41 2.30 3.91 5.97
CA PRO A 41 2.51 2.72 5.16
C PRO A 41 1.21 1.92 4.99
N HIS A 42 0.82 1.66 3.74
CA HIS A 42 -0.40 0.92 3.43
C HIS A 42 -0.27 0.23 2.07
N LEU A 43 -1.12 -0.77 1.86
CA LEU A 43 -1.41 -1.35 0.56
C LEU A 43 -2.77 -0.84 0.09
N THR A 44 -2.85 -0.26 -1.10
CA THR A 44 -4.14 0.10 -1.70
C THR A 44 -4.77 -1.13 -2.33
N LEU A 45 -5.89 -1.58 -1.78
CA LEU A 45 -6.66 -2.71 -2.30
C LEU A 45 -7.39 -2.28 -3.58
N VAL A 46 -8.21 -1.24 -3.47
CA VAL A 46 -8.90 -0.59 -4.60
C VAL A 46 -9.06 0.90 -4.35
N ASN A 47 -9.30 1.65 -5.42
CA ASN A 47 -10.05 2.90 -5.40
C ASN A 47 -11.48 2.63 -5.89
N ALA A 48 -12.44 3.45 -5.48
CA ALA A 48 -13.84 3.35 -5.89
C ALA A 48 -14.53 4.73 -5.83
N ALA A 49 -15.64 4.87 -6.54
CA ALA A 49 -16.45 6.10 -6.50
C ALA A 49 -17.16 6.28 -5.15
N SER A 50 -17.54 5.17 -4.53
CA SER A 50 -18.24 5.09 -3.24
C SER A 50 -17.88 3.78 -2.54
N LEU A 51 -18.05 3.73 -1.22
CA LEU A 51 -17.89 2.52 -0.39
C LEU A 51 -19.22 1.80 -0.11
N ALA A 52 -20.33 2.27 -0.69
CA ALA A 52 -21.62 1.60 -0.54
C ALA A 52 -21.52 0.16 -1.08
N GLY A 53 -21.80 -0.82 -0.23
CA GLY A 53 -21.68 -2.24 -0.55
C GLY A 53 -20.31 -2.86 -0.25
N LEU A 54 -19.40 -2.14 0.42
CA LEU A 54 -18.15 -2.72 0.92
C LEU A 54 -18.48 -3.94 1.81
N PRO A 55 -17.95 -5.14 1.50
CA PRO A 55 -18.12 -6.31 2.35
C PRO A 55 -17.27 -6.21 3.62
N ASP A 56 -17.53 -7.06 4.60
CA ASP A 56 -16.65 -7.24 5.74
C ASP A 56 -15.24 -7.64 5.26
N LEU A 57 -14.23 -7.06 5.91
CA LEU A 57 -12.82 -7.32 5.61
C LEU A 57 -12.31 -8.35 6.62
N ASP A 58 -12.17 -9.60 6.18
CA ASP A 58 -11.65 -10.68 7.01
C ASP A 58 -10.15 -10.45 7.28
N LEU A 59 -9.85 -9.76 8.38
CA LEU A 59 -8.49 -9.46 8.84
C LEU A 59 -8.19 -10.21 10.16
N PRO A 60 -6.92 -10.59 10.44
CA PRO A 60 -5.73 -10.27 9.66
C PRO A 60 -5.57 -11.12 8.40
N VAL A 61 -4.88 -10.59 7.39
CA VAL A 61 -4.42 -11.34 6.21
C VAL A 61 -2.90 -11.29 6.08
N ALA A 62 -2.29 -12.35 5.56
CA ALA A 62 -0.83 -12.44 5.47
C ALA A 62 -0.19 -11.34 4.61
N ALA A 63 0.87 -10.71 5.11
CA ALA A 63 1.66 -9.71 4.41
C ALA A 63 3.10 -10.22 4.22
N ALA A 64 3.53 -10.35 2.96
CA ALA A 64 4.91 -10.70 2.61
C ALA A 64 5.48 -9.66 1.65
N LEU A 65 6.38 -8.82 2.16
CA LEU A 65 7.03 -7.72 1.45
C LEU A 65 8.35 -8.24 0.86
N GLY A 66 8.41 -8.31 -0.47
CA GLY A 66 9.53 -8.87 -1.22
C GLY A 66 10.50 -7.80 -1.75
N PRO A 67 10.90 -7.83 -3.03
CA PRO A 67 11.84 -6.85 -3.56
C PRO A 67 11.20 -5.47 -3.72
N VAL A 68 12.03 -4.43 -3.72
CA VAL A 68 11.62 -3.11 -4.20
C VAL A 68 11.68 -3.07 -5.72
N ARG A 69 10.78 -2.31 -6.34
CA ARG A 69 10.75 -2.12 -7.79
C ARG A 69 10.17 -0.77 -8.16
N MET A 70 10.42 -0.37 -9.40
CA MET A 70 9.77 0.78 -9.99
C MET A 70 8.36 0.42 -10.49
N LEU A 71 7.37 1.22 -10.11
CA LEU A 71 6.06 1.26 -10.77
C LEU A 71 5.87 2.65 -11.37
N GLY A 72 6.08 2.76 -12.68
CA GLY A 72 6.20 4.06 -13.35
C GLY A 72 7.36 4.86 -12.75
N ARG A 73 7.04 5.95 -12.05
CA ARG A 73 8.02 6.82 -11.37
C ARG A 73 8.02 6.65 -9.85
N ALA A 74 7.29 5.70 -9.30
CA ALA A 74 7.30 5.41 -7.86
C ALA A 74 8.26 4.26 -7.56
N LEU A 75 8.99 4.37 -6.45
CA LEU A 75 9.65 3.21 -5.85
C LEU A 75 8.68 2.59 -4.86
N VAL A 76 8.47 1.28 -4.98
CA VAL A 76 7.52 0.56 -4.16
C VAL A 76 8.14 -0.71 -3.60
N TRP A 77 7.69 -1.13 -2.43
CA TRP A 77 7.95 -2.44 -1.87
C TRP A 77 6.88 -3.40 -2.39
N ALA A 78 7.29 -4.41 -3.15
CA ALA A 78 6.33 -5.37 -3.71
C ALA A 78 5.72 -6.23 -2.60
N VAL A 79 4.41 -6.43 -2.64
CA VAL A 79 3.73 -7.37 -1.74
C VAL A 79 3.41 -8.63 -2.54
N THR A 80 3.68 -9.79 -1.95
CA THR A 80 3.34 -11.08 -2.55
C THR A 80 1.81 -11.25 -2.53
N PRO A 81 1.15 -11.44 -3.69
CA PRO A 81 -0.28 -11.65 -3.76
C PRO A 81 -0.64 -13.09 -3.36
N THR A 82 -0.75 -13.34 -2.05
CA THR A 82 -1.25 -14.61 -1.51
C THR A 82 -2.68 -14.88 -1.98
N GLU A 83 -3.13 -16.13 -1.90
CA GLU A 83 -4.49 -16.52 -2.26
C GLU A 83 -5.54 -15.72 -1.48
N GLU A 84 -5.42 -15.70 -0.15
CA GLU A 84 -6.24 -14.89 0.76
C GLU A 84 -6.30 -13.40 0.36
N LEU A 85 -5.15 -12.80 0.04
CA LEU A 85 -5.07 -11.39 -0.34
C LEU A 85 -5.72 -11.14 -1.72
N ARG A 86 -5.60 -12.08 -2.66
CA ARG A 86 -6.27 -12.00 -3.97
C ARG A 86 -7.78 -12.17 -3.84
N GLU A 87 -8.25 -13.06 -2.98
CA GLU A 87 -9.67 -13.26 -2.72
C GLU A 87 -10.29 -12.03 -2.06
N LEU A 88 -9.61 -11.44 -1.07
CA LEU A 88 -10.03 -10.19 -0.46
C LEU A 88 -10.12 -9.06 -1.50
N HIS A 89 -9.10 -8.91 -2.35
CA HIS A 89 -9.12 -7.94 -3.46
C HIS A 89 -10.29 -8.17 -4.41
N PHE A 90 -10.49 -9.41 -4.85
CA PHE A 90 -11.57 -9.77 -5.77
C PHE A 90 -12.95 -9.49 -5.18
N ARG A 91 -13.19 -9.83 -3.91
CA ARG A 91 -14.47 -9.57 -3.24
C ARG A 91 -14.77 -8.08 -3.16
N VAL A 92 -13.81 -7.29 -2.70
CA VAL A 92 -13.97 -5.83 -2.57
C VAL A 92 -14.14 -5.17 -3.94
N TRP A 93 -13.32 -5.56 -4.93
CA TRP A 93 -13.42 -5.03 -6.29
C TRP A 93 -14.77 -5.35 -6.93
N SER A 94 -15.26 -6.59 -6.78
CA SER A 94 -16.54 -7.02 -7.35
C SER A 94 -17.76 -6.33 -6.72
N ALA A 95 -17.63 -5.92 -5.46
CA ALA A 95 -18.73 -5.31 -4.71
C ALA A 95 -18.85 -3.79 -4.88
N LEU A 96 -17.73 -3.10 -5.16
CA LEU A 96 -17.70 -1.64 -5.18
C LEU A 96 -17.90 -1.03 -6.58
N PRO A 97 -18.65 0.08 -6.70
CA PRO A 97 -18.89 0.72 -7.98
C PRO A 97 -17.63 1.43 -8.52
N GLN A 98 -17.34 1.21 -9.80
CA GLN A 98 -16.18 1.77 -10.50
C GLN A 98 -14.85 1.44 -9.79
N ALA A 99 -14.76 0.25 -9.21
CA ALA A 99 -13.57 -0.18 -8.49
C ALA A 99 -12.37 -0.39 -9.43
N TRP A 100 -11.21 0.10 -9.02
CA TRP A 100 -9.95 -0.09 -9.75
C TRP A 100 -8.78 -0.30 -8.79
N PRO A 101 -7.77 -1.13 -9.12
CA PRO A 101 -7.65 -1.92 -10.34
C PRO A 101 -8.43 -3.23 -10.31
N PRO A 102 -8.80 -3.78 -11.48
CA PRO A 102 -9.33 -5.12 -11.59
C PRO A 102 -8.27 -6.18 -11.26
N PRO A 103 -8.68 -7.41 -10.90
CA PRO A 103 -7.79 -8.47 -10.41
C PRO A 103 -6.61 -8.79 -11.34
N ASP A 104 -6.82 -8.75 -12.65
CA ASP A 104 -5.81 -9.02 -13.68
C ASP A 104 -4.75 -7.91 -13.81
N ARG A 105 -5.05 -6.70 -13.30
CA ARG A 105 -4.16 -5.53 -13.35
C ARG A 105 -3.68 -5.08 -11.98
N TRP A 106 -4.07 -5.78 -10.93
CA TRP A 106 -3.68 -5.41 -9.58
C TRP A 106 -2.21 -5.78 -9.32
N ILE A 107 -1.46 -4.77 -8.90
CA ILE A 107 -0.06 -4.90 -8.54
C ILE A 107 0.03 -4.53 -7.06
N PRO A 108 -0.04 -5.48 -6.12
CA PRO A 108 -0.01 -5.16 -4.69
C PRO A 108 1.38 -4.67 -4.29
N HIS A 109 1.40 -3.55 -3.58
CA HIS A 109 2.61 -2.88 -3.15
C HIS A 109 2.35 -1.92 -2.00
N VAL A 110 3.42 -1.58 -1.27
CA VAL A 110 3.48 -0.45 -0.35
C VAL A 110 4.40 0.61 -0.95
N SER A 111 3.95 1.85 -1.03
CA SER A 111 4.77 2.92 -1.63
C SER A 111 5.93 3.30 -0.71
N LEU A 112 7.11 3.56 -1.31
CA LEU A 112 8.30 4.03 -0.60
C LEU A 112 8.67 5.46 -0.96
N ALA A 113 8.53 5.80 -2.23
CA ALA A 113 8.84 7.13 -2.74
C ALA A 113 8.03 7.45 -3.99
N LEU A 114 7.74 8.74 -4.17
CA LEU A 114 7.19 9.26 -5.41
C LEU A 114 8.32 9.94 -6.20
N ARG A 115 8.25 9.87 -7.54
CA ARG A 115 9.22 10.52 -8.46
C ARG A 115 10.67 10.05 -8.26
N PHE A 116 10.87 8.76 -8.05
CA PHE A 116 12.17 8.15 -7.78
C PHE A 116 13.04 8.03 -9.03
N PRO A 117 14.36 8.30 -8.98
CA PRO A 117 15.28 8.12 -10.11
C PRO A 117 15.52 6.64 -10.40
N ALA A 118 15.17 6.17 -11.60
CA ALA A 118 15.27 4.74 -11.95
C ALA A 118 16.69 4.18 -11.79
N ALA A 119 17.73 4.98 -12.07
CA ALA A 119 19.13 4.57 -11.93
C ALA A 119 19.53 4.23 -10.48
N ALA A 120 18.85 4.81 -9.49
CA ALA A 120 19.10 4.53 -8.08
C ALA A 120 18.31 3.32 -7.56
N ALA A 121 17.34 2.79 -8.31
CA ALA A 121 16.48 1.72 -7.81
C ALA A 121 17.26 0.41 -7.59
N ALA A 122 18.25 0.13 -8.43
CA ALA A 122 19.07 -1.07 -8.34
C ALA A 122 19.99 -1.12 -7.10
N THR A 123 20.22 0.02 -6.44
CA THR A 123 21.06 0.10 -5.24
C THR A 123 20.27 -0.10 -3.95
N ILE A 124 18.94 -0.21 -4.03
CA ILE A 124 18.07 -0.37 -2.86
C ILE A 124 17.90 -1.86 -2.58
N THR A 125 18.38 -2.31 -1.42
CA THR A 125 18.23 -3.68 -0.95
C THR A 125 17.28 -3.71 0.25
N PRO A 126 16.00 -4.07 0.07
CA PRO A 126 15.08 -4.18 1.19
C PRO A 126 15.38 -5.44 2.01
N ALA A 127 14.94 -5.44 3.27
CA ALA A 127 14.83 -6.66 4.05
C ALA A 127 13.73 -7.59 3.47
N ASP A 128 13.80 -8.90 3.72
CA ASP A 128 12.62 -9.75 3.57
C ASP A 128 11.75 -9.55 4.81
N VAL A 129 10.51 -9.10 4.60
CA VAL A 129 9.63 -8.68 5.71
C VAL A 129 8.33 -9.47 5.64
N ARG A 130 8.01 -10.18 6.73
CA ARG A 130 6.79 -11.00 6.88
C ARG A 130 6.00 -10.53 8.09
N GLY A 131 4.70 -10.38 7.90
CA GLY A 131 3.76 -9.93 8.92
C GLY A 131 2.33 -10.08 8.44
N GLU A 132 1.47 -9.17 8.89
CA GLU A 132 0.04 -9.20 8.59
C GLU A 132 -0.48 -7.80 8.28
N PHE A 133 -1.51 -7.74 7.44
CA PHE A 133 -2.39 -6.59 7.39
C PHE A 133 -3.47 -6.78 8.46
N VAL A 134 -3.49 -5.93 9.48
CA VAL A 134 -4.31 -6.12 10.70
C VAL A 134 -5.48 -5.15 10.82
N ALA A 135 -5.51 -4.13 9.97
CA ALA A 135 -6.58 -3.14 9.94
C ALA A 135 -6.79 -2.62 8.53
N ALA A 136 -7.95 -2.03 8.29
CA ALA A 136 -8.26 -1.33 7.06
C ALA A 136 -8.75 0.09 7.34
N ARG A 137 -8.60 0.94 6.34
CA ARG A 137 -9.16 2.29 6.34
C ARG A 137 -9.57 2.69 4.93
N SER A 138 -10.39 3.72 4.84
CA SER A 138 -10.58 4.46 3.59
C SER A 138 -9.91 5.82 3.67
N TYR A 139 -9.32 6.25 2.56
CA TYR A 139 -8.94 7.65 2.34
C TYR A 139 -9.87 8.29 1.30
N ASP A 140 -10.45 9.44 1.65
CA ASP A 140 -11.21 10.27 0.71
C ASP A 140 -10.30 11.32 0.07
N THR A 141 -10.13 11.24 -1.23
CA THR A 141 -9.25 12.15 -1.99
C THR A 141 -9.73 13.60 -1.99
N ALA A 142 -11.05 13.83 -1.87
CA ALA A 142 -11.64 15.16 -1.91
C ALA A 142 -11.42 15.91 -0.60
N THR A 143 -11.69 15.25 0.53
CA THR A 143 -11.53 15.84 1.87
C THR A 143 -10.14 15.62 2.46
N ARG A 144 -9.34 14.72 1.87
CA ARG A 144 -8.04 14.27 2.38
C ARG A 144 -8.11 13.69 3.79
N SER A 145 -9.25 13.06 4.11
CA SER A 145 -9.52 12.45 5.41
C SER A 145 -9.39 10.93 5.36
N VAL A 146 -9.23 10.31 6.53
CA VAL A 146 -9.23 8.85 6.68
C VAL A 146 -10.34 8.41 7.63
N THR A 147 -10.96 7.27 7.34
CA THR A 147 -11.96 6.62 8.21
C THR A 147 -11.61 5.15 8.37
N GLY A 148 -11.70 4.60 9.59
CA GLY A 148 -11.52 3.15 9.81
C GLY A 148 -12.63 2.36 9.13
N LEU A 149 -12.30 1.17 8.62
CA LEU A 149 -13.23 0.23 8.01
C LEU A 149 -13.40 -1.00 8.89
#